data_AF-A0A0M2CS03-F1
#
_entry.id   AF-A0A0M2CS03-F1
#
_cell.length_a   1.000
_cell.length_b   1.000
_cell.length_c   1.000
_cell.angle_alpha   90.00
_cell.angle_beta   90.00
_cell.angle_gamma   90.00
#
_symmetry.space_group_name_H-M   'P 1'
#
loop_
_entity.id
_entity.type
_entity.pdbx_description
1 polymer ?
#
loop_
_entity_poly.entity_id
_entity_poly.type
_entity_poly.pdbx_seq_one_letter_code
_entity_poly.pdbx_strand_id
1 'polypeptide(L)'
;MLRSDRSGSGAPTLLCTQRLWDRARPLLEAFHDVLTVDLPGVGGGDLPEGAADLEAYADRVCEVLDAVREHGVAAYADRQMPRTFREDAREEDVEAALRQARDWPEDVVVRALEAMRDRPDRTPLLLEHTELPVLLIQGDDDPAIDALDPEEGHVTRIVTDTAHMGVLTDPHTFAGIVHGWVADELERSA
;
A
#
# COMPACT_ATOMS: atom_id res chain seq x y z
N MET A 1 16.47 -7.94 11.17
CA MET A 1 16.68 -8.24 9.75
C MET A 1 15.33 -8.21 9.06
N LEU A 2 15.20 -7.61 7.87
CA LEU A 2 13.92 -7.59 7.15
C LEU A 2 13.47 -9.02 6.81
N ARG A 3 12.20 -9.32 7.06
CA ARG A 3 11.59 -10.59 6.66
C ARG A 3 11.23 -10.51 5.18
N SER A 4 11.61 -11.52 4.42
CA SER A 4 11.36 -11.57 2.98
C SER A 4 11.09 -12.99 2.51
N ASP A 5 10.42 -13.09 1.37
CA ASP A 5 10.11 -14.36 0.70
C ASP A 5 10.09 -14.15 -0.81
N ARG A 6 10.68 -15.08 -1.58
CA ARG A 6 10.93 -14.94 -3.02
C ARG A 6 10.53 -16.20 -3.78
N SER A 7 9.83 -16.00 -4.89
CA SER A 7 9.18 -17.08 -5.65
C SER A 7 8.83 -16.66 -7.07
N GLY A 8 8.55 -17.64 -7.93
CA GLY A 8 8.28 -17.41 -9.35
C GLY A 8 9.55 -17.34 -10.20
N SER A 9 9.39 -16.90 -11.44
CA SER A 9 10.48 -16.73 -12.41
C SER A 9 10.06 -15.77 -13.51
N GLY A 10 10.91 -14.81 -13.86
CA GLY A 10 10.62 -13.81 -14.87
C GLY A 10 11.31 -12.50 -14.55
N ALA A 11 10.66 -11.37 -14.84
CA ALA A 11 11.13 -10.06 -14.43
C ALA A 11 11.12 -9.92 -12.90
N PRO A 12 12.17 -9.36 -12.27
CA PRO A 12 12.21 -9.17 -10.82
C PRO A 12 11.21 -8.10 -10.38
N THR A 13 10.30 -8.45 -9.48
CA THR A 13 9.27 -7.53 -8.95
C THR A 13 9.31 -7.52 -7.43
N LEU A 14 9.58 -6.35 -6.85
CA LEU A 14 9.61 -6.13 -5.40
C LEU A 14 8.25 -5.62 -4.91
N LEU A 15 7.65 -6.33 -3.95
CA LEU A 15 6.38 -5.98 -3.32
C LEU A 15 6.58 -5.73 -1.81
N CYS A 16 6.07 -4.63 -1.30
CA CYS A 16 6.18 -4.25 0.12
C CYS A 16 4.94 -4.68 0.91
N THR A 17 5.15 -5.10 2.18
CA THR A 17 4.13 -5.61 3.12
C THR A 17 3.58 -6.98 2.70
N GLN A 18 4.26 -8.08 3.08
CA GLN A 18 4.06 -9.41 2.47
C GLN A 18 2.58 -9.84 2.44
N ARG A 19 1.88 -9.73 3.57
CA ARG A 19 0.50 -10.20 3.75
C ARG A 19 -0.56 -9.46 2.93
N LEU A 20 -0.29 -8.22 2.50
CA LEU A 20 -1.19 -7.49 1.62
C LEU A 20 -1.31 -8.19 0.26
N TRP A 21 -0.23 -8.85 -0.16
CA TRP A 21 -0.13 -9.49 -1.47
C TRP A 21 -0.57 -10.95 -1.49
N ASP A 22 -0.95 -11.57 -0.36
CA ASP A 22 -1.25 -13.01 -0.28
C ASP A 22 -2.27 -13.49 -1.35
N ARG A 23 -3.19 -12.63 -1.79
CA ARG A 23 -4.16 -12.91 -2.87
C ARG A 23 -3.63 -12.67 -4.29
N ALA A 24 -2.84 -11.62 -4.51
CA ALA A 24 -2.33 -11.21 -5.83
C ALA A 24 -0.98 -11.86 -6.19
N ARG A 25 -0.17 -12.19 -5.19
CA ARG A 25 1.17 -12.78 -5.31
C ARG A 25 1.17 -14.08 -6.15
N PRO A 26 0.30 -15.08 -5.92
CA PRO A 26 0.29 -16.30 -6.73
C PRO A 26 -0.04 -16.06 -8.22
N LEU A 27 -0.72 -14.94 -8.53
CA LEU A 27 -1.03 -14.54 -9.90
C LEU A 27 0.17 -13.87 -10.58
N LEU A 28 0.94 -13.09 -9.82
CA LEU A 28 2.18 -12.46 -10.29
C LEU A 28 3.33 -13.47 -10.45
N GLU A 29 3.48 -14.42 -9.52
CA GLU A 29 4.51 -15.48 -9.54
C GLU A 29 4.48 -16.36 -10.81
N ALA A 30 3.32 -16.43 -11.49
CA ALA A 30 3.18 -17.15 -12.74
C ALA A 30 3.99 -16.51 -13.91
N PHE A 31 4.39 -15.24 -13.77
CA PHE A 31 5.04 -14.45 -14.83
C PHE A 31 6.26 -13.63 -14.34
N HIS A 32 6.41 -13.46 -13.02
CA HIS A 32 7.43 -12.61 -12.40
C HIS A 32 8.25 -13.38 -11.37
N ASP A 33 9.48 -12.92 -11.12
CA ASP A 33 10.29 -13.31 -9.98
C ASP A 33 9.98 -12.35 -8.82
N VAL A 34 8.98 -12.73 -8.02
CA VAL A 34 8.38 -11.89 -6.99
C VAL A 34 9.18 -12.00 -5.69
N LEU A 35 9.74 -10.88 -5.25
CA LEU A 35 10.30 -10.72 -3.91
C LEU A 35 9.30 -9.91 -3.07
N THR A 36 8.74 -10.53 -2.05
CA THR A 36 7.95 -9.82 -1.03
C THR A 36 8.83 -9.48 0.17
N VAL A 37 8.68 -8.28 0.73
CA VAL A 37 9.37 -7.85 1.96
C VAL A 37 8.37 -7.28 2.95
N ASP A 38 8.49 -7.64 4.23
CA ASP A 38 7.78 -6.92 5.28
C ASP A 38 8.50 -5.60 5.56
N LEU A 39 7.73 -4.52 5.62
CA LEU A 39 8.25 -3.23 6.07
C LEU A 39 8.63 -3.31 7.56
N PRO A 40 9.62 -2.52 8.01
CA PRO A 40 9.95 -2.37 9.42
C PRO A 40 8.73 -2.27 10.36
N GLY A 41 8.75 -3.03 11.46
CA GLY A 41 7.62 -3.16 12.39
C GLY A 41 6.51 -4.12 11.93
N VAL A 42 6.20 -4.17 10.64
CA VAL A 42 5.17 -5.09 10.11
C VAL A 42 5.72 -6.52 10.09
N GLY A 43 4.85 -7.51 10.37
CA GLY A 43 5.17 -8.94 10.26
C GLY A 43 6.29 -9.49 11.17
N GLY A 44 6.83 -8.64 12.06
CA GLY A 44 7.90 -8.96 13.02
C GLY A 44 9.29 -8.40 12.68
N GLY A 45 9.41 -7.42 11.76
CA GLY A 45 10.69 -6.77 11.43
C GLY A 45 11.11 -5.65 12.40
N ASP A 46 12.42 -5.42 12.56
CA ASP A 46 12.98 -4.32 13.38
C ASP A 46 12.69 -2.93 12.78
N LEU A 47 12.65 -1.89 13.63
CA LEU A 47 12.26 -0.50 13.29
C LEU A 47 13.47 0.47 13.21
N PRO A 48 13.67 1.23 12.11
CA PRO A 48 14.65 2.31 11.99
C PRO A 48 14.14 3.68 12.53
N GLU A 49 15.02 4.69 12.58
CA GLU A 49 14.76 6.06 13.09
C GLU A 49 15.00 7.15 12.02
N GLY A 50 14.18 8.21 11.96
CA GLY A 50 14.37 9.41 11.10
C GLY A 50 13.04 10.09 10.63
N ALA A 51 13.02 11.42 10.40
CA ALA A 51 11.78 12.24 10.35
C ALA A 51 11.81 13.56 9.49
N ALA A 52 10.62 14.21 9.43
CA ALA A 52 10.11 15.45 8.78
C ALA A 52 9.68 15.35 7.28
N ASP A 53 8.53 15.87 6.78
CA ASP A 53 7.33 16.58 7.32
C ASP A 53 6.21 16.79 6.23
N LEU A 54 4.89 16.79 6.59
CA LEU A 54 3.73 17.30 5.79
C LEU A 54 2.54 17.79 6.69
N GLU A 55 2.57 19.08 7.06
CA GLU A 55 1.80 19.73 8.15
C GLU A 55 0.29 19.41 8.29
N ALA A 56 -0.55 19.54 7.26
CA ALA A 56 -2.01 19.32 7.41
C ALA A 56 -2.41 17.85 7.57
N TYR A 57 -1.62 16.93 7.00
CA TYR A 57 -1.78 15.50 7.23
C TYR A 57 -1.27 15.11 8.62
N ALA A 58 -0.24 15.82 9.11
CA ALA A 58 0.35 15.59 10.43
C ALA A 58 -0.68 15.79 11.56
N ASP A 59 -1.49 16.86 11.53
CA ASP A 59 -2.57 17.08 12.51
C ASP A 59 -3.57 15.92 12.57
N ARG A 60 -4.03 15.46 11.40
CA ARG A 60 -4.97 14.33 11.32
C ARG A 60 -4.36 13.02 11.84
N VAL A 61 -3.06 12.85 11.70
CA VAL A 61 -2.32 11.71 12.26
C VAL A 61 -2.09 11.86 13.77
N CYS A 62 -1.91 13.08 14.30
CA CYS A 62 -1.86 13.34 15.74
C CYS A 62 -3.17 12.92 16.43
N GLU A 63 -4.35 13.30 15.89
CA GLU A 63 -5.65 12.84 16.40
C GLU A 63 -5.75 11.30 16.44
N VAL A 64 -5.18 10.64 15.44
CA VAL A 64 -5.17 9.18 15.32
C VAL A 64 -4.19 8.54 16.30
N LEU A 65 -3.01 9.14 16.50
CA LEU A 65 -2.02 8.71 17.49
C LEU A 65 -2.58 8.75 18.92
N ASP A 66 -3.25 9.85 19.27
CA ASP A 66 -3.86 9.99 20.59
C ASP A 66 -5.01 8.97 20.77
N ALA A 67 -5.84 8.75 19.75
CA ALA A 67 -6.87 7.72 19.78
C ALA A 67 -6.32 6.29 19.91
N VAL A 68 -5.20 5.96 19.25
CA VAL A 68 -4.52 4.66 19.40
C VAL A 68 -3.98 4.51 20.83
N ARG A 69 -3.37 5.56 21.40
CA ARG A 69 -2.83 5.56 22.77
C ARG A 69 -3.92 5.51 23.85
N GLU A 70 -5.09 6.08 23.60
CA GLU A 70 -6.21 6.12 24.56
C GLU A 70 -7.13 4.89 24.47
N HIS A 71 -7.34 4.33 23.27
CA HIS A 71 -8.35 3.29 23.03
C HIS A 71 -7.78 1.98 22.47
N GLY A 72 -6.50 1.94 22.13
CA GLY A 72 -5.80 0.76 21.62
C GLY A 72 -6.01 0.48 20.12
N VAL A 73 -5.13 -0.36 19.58
CA VAL A 73 -5.09 -0.72 18.15
C VAL A 73 -6.39 -1.33 17.65
N ALA A 74 -7.05 -2.19 18.43
CA ALA A 74 -8.29 -2.85 18.00
C ALA A 74 -9.42 -1.84 17.71
N ALA A 75 -9.62 -0.85 18.60
CA ALA A 75 -10.63 0.20 18.41
C ALA A 75 -10.29 1.13 17.23
N TYR A 76 -9.00 1.37 16.99
CA TYR A 76 -8.51 2.08 15.81
C TYR A 76 -8.80 1.30 14.52
N ALA A 77 -8.47 0.00 14.49
CA ALA A 77 -8.72 -0.89 13.35
C ALA A 77 -10.21 -0.97 13.02
N ASP A 78 -11.07 -1.15 14.03
CA ASP A 78 -12.54 -1.19 13.88
C ASP A 78 -13.12 0.09 13.25
N ARG A 79 -12.50 1.25 13.50
CA ARG A 79 -12.95 2.55 12.98
C ARG A 79 -12.44 2.85 11.57
N GLN A 80 -11.20 2.44 11.25
CA GLN A 80 -10.52 2.86 10.03
C GLN A 80 -10.53 1.79 8.95
N MET A 81 -10.37 0.50 9.29
CA MET A 81 -10.30 -0.55 8.28
C MET A 81 -11.56 -0.62 7.39
N PRO A 82 -12.80 -0.45 7.89
CA PRO A 82 -13.96 -0.42 7.01
C PRO A 82 -13.98 0.75 6.00
N ARG A 83 -13.23 1.83 6.24
CA ARG A 83 -13.14 3.00 5.33
C ARG A 83 -12.22 2.77 4.12
N THR A 84 -11.46 1.68 4.09
CA THR A 84 -10.59 1.34 2.95
C THR A 84 -11.30 0.45 1.91
N PHE A 85 -12.60 0.20 2.12
CA PHE A 85 -13.48 -0.59 1.28
C PHE A 85 -14.71 0.23 0.85
N ARG A 86 -15.36 -0.17 -0.24
CA ARG A 86 -16.66 0.37 -0.67
C ARG A 86 -17.76 -0.02 0.30
N GLU A 87 -18.88 0.71 0.28
CA GLU A 87 -20.07 0.39 1.08
C GLU A 87 -20.67 -1.00 0.77
N ASP A 88 -20.48 -1.50 -0.46
CA ASP A 88 -20.98 -2.79 -0.94
C ASP A 88 -19.94 -3.93 -0.90
N ALA A 89 -18.77 -3.69 -0.30
CA ALA A 89 -17.72 -4.69 -0.20
C ALA A 89 -18.16 -5.94 0.57
N ARG A 90 -17.62 -7.10 0.18
CA ARG A 90 -17.91 -8.38 0.83
C ARG A 90 -17.50 -8.34 2.31
N GLU A 91 -18.44 -8.63 3.22
CA GLU A 91 -18.18 -8.70 4.67
C GLU A 91 -16.98 -9.60 5.03
N GLU A 92 -16.78 -10.69 4.28
CA GLU A 92 -15.65 -11.61 4.45
C GLU A 92 -14.29 -10.93 4.26
N ASP A 93 -14.17 -10.00 3.31
CA ASP A 93 -12.93 -9.31 2.98
C ASP A 93 -12.61 -8.23 4.01
N VAL A 94 -13.64 -7.47 4.43
CA VAL A 94 -13.55 -6.48 5.51
C VAL A 94 -13.15 -7.15 6.83
N GLU A 95 -13.81 -8.26 7.21
CA GLU A 95 -13.48 -8.98 8.44
C GLU A 95 -12.12 -9.72 8.34
N ALA A 96 -11.70 -10.16 7.15
CA ALA A 96 -10.35 -10.68 6.95
C ALA A 96 -9.27 -9.62 7.20
N ALA A 97 -9.49 -8.38 6.76
CA ALA A 97 -8.59 -7.27 7.02
C ALA A 97 -8.63 -6.82 8.50
N LEU A 98 -9.82 -6.73 9.10
CA LEU A 98 -10.00 -6.39 10.52
C LEU A 98 -9.30 -7.37 11.45
N ARG A 99 -9.41 -8.69 11.21
CA ARG A 99 -8.69 -9.71 12.00
C ARG A 99 -7.17 -9.49 11.99
N GLN A 100 -6.60 -9.08 10.86
CA GLN A 100 -5.16 -8.79 10.80
C GLN A 100 -4.80 -7.48 11.51
N ALA A 101 -5.63 -6.45 11.38
CA ALA A 101 -5.35 -5.12 11.91
C ALA A 101 -5.55 -4.99 13.43
N ARG A 102 -6.52 -5.71 14.00
CA ARG A 102 -6.75 -5.76 15.46
C ARG A 102 -5.54 -6.33 16.23
N ASP A 103 -4.79 -7.22 15.60
CA ASP A 103 -3.64 -7.93 16.18
C ASP A 103 -2.28 -7.22 15.94
N TRP A 104 -2.26 -6.03 15.33
CA TRP A 104 -1.00 -5.28 15.14
C TRP A 104 -0.43 -4.76 16.48
N PRO A 105 0.90 -4.84 16.70
CA PRO A 105 1.52 -4.27 17.90
C PRO A 105 1.33 -2.75 17.99
N GLU A 106 1.00 -2.25 19.17
CA GLU A 106 0.72 -0.83 19.39
C GLU A 106 1.93 0.07 19.10
N ASP A 107 3.13 -0.35 19.49
CA ASP A 107 4.37 0.37 19.21
C ASP A 107 4.69 0.46 17.72
N VAL A 108 4.33 -0.57 16.95
CA VAL A 108 4.43 -0.58 15.49
C VAL A 108 3.42 0.38 14.86
N VAL A 109 2.15 0.35 15.30
CA VAL A 109 1.10 1.25 14.78
C VAL A 109 1.41 2.70 15.12
N VAL A 110 1.81 2.99 16.36
CA VAL A 110 2.24 4.33 16.81
C VAL A 110 3.43 4.82 15.99
N ARG A 111 4.48 4.01 15.79
CA ARG A 111 5.64 4.44 14.98
C ARG A 111 5.33 4.59 13.50
N ALA A 112 4.46 3.74 12.93
CA ALA A 112 4.01 3.89 11.55
C ALA A 112 3.26 5.22 11.37
N LEU A 113 2.37 5.55 12.30
CA LEU A 113 1.67 6.84 12.33
C LEU A 113 2.65 8.01 12.55
N GLU A 114 3.60 7.93 13.49
CA GLU A 114 4.63 8.97 13.65
C GLU A 114 5.47 9.16 12.39
N ALA A 115 5.89 8.08 11.72
CA ALA A 115 6.58 8.15 10.43
C ALA A 115 5.69 8.69 9.31
N MET A 116 4.38 8.47 9.34
CA MET A 116 3.43 9.07 8.40
C MET A 116 3.25 10.57 8.66
N ARG A 117 3.10 11.00 9.92
CA ARG A 117 3.07 12.41 10.35
C ARG A 117 4.34 13.13 9.87
N ASP A 118 5.48 12.47 10.04
CA ASP A 118 6.80 13.03 9.83
C ASP A 118 7.40 12.68 8.45
N ARG A 119 6.63 12.25 7.44
CA ARG A 119 7.20 11.95 6.11
C ARG A 119 7.33 13.23 5.27
N PRO A 120 8.44 13.45 4.54
CA PRO A 120 8.56 14.61 3.66
C PRO A 120 7.61 14.50 2.46
N ASP A 121 7.15 15.63 1.96
CA ASP A 121 6.57 15.68 0.61
C ASP A 121 7.60 15.17 -0.41
N ARG A 122 7.16 14.23 -1.24
CA ARG A 122 7.95 13.63 -2.34
C ARG A 122 7.24 13.79 -3.68
N THR A 123 6.17 14.58 -3.75
CA THR A 123 5.48 14.91 -5.00
C THR A 123 6.44 15.49 -6.05
N PRO A 124 7.35 16.44 -5.72
CA PRO A 124 8.35 16.92 -6.70
C PRO A 124 9.34 15.82 -7.15
N LEU A 125 9.66 14.85 -6.28
CA LEU A 125 10.53 13.73 -6.66
C LEU A 125 9.86 12.82 -7.70
N LEU A 126 8.55 12.58 -7.54
CA LEU A 126 7.75 11.71 -8.40
C LEU A 126 7.36 12.37 -9.74
N LEU A 127 7.07 13.67 -9.72
CA LEU A 127 6.55 14.40 -10.88
C LEU A 127 7.65 15.16 -11.65
N GLU A 128 8.64 15.72 -10.96
CA GLU A 128 9.62 16.64 -11.58
C GLU A 128 11.05 16.08 -11.68
N HIS A 129 11.42 15.06 -10.91
CA HIS A 129 12.83 14.63 -10.74
C HIS A 129 13.10 13.15 -11.05
N THR A 130 12.15 12.43 -11.63
CA THR A 130 12.34 11.06 -12.12
C THR A 130 12.00 10.98 -13.61
N GLU A 131 12.85 10.29 -14.36
CA GLU A 131 12.59 9.88 -15.75
C GLU A 131 12.14 8.40 -15.83
N LEU A 132 12.06 7.71 -14.69
CA LEU A 132 11.60 6.32 -14.63
C LEU A 132 10.10 6.24 -14.91
N PRO A 133 9.62 5.25 -15.70
CA PRO A 133 8.20 4.95 -15.83
C PRO A 133 7.55 4.69 -14.48
N VAL A 134 6.39 5.30 -14.24
CA VAL A 134 5.60 5.17 -13.01
C VAL A 134 4.23 4.59 -13.37
N LEU A 135 3.81 3.54 -12.67
CA LEU A 135 2.45 3.02 -12.71
C LEU A 135 1.66 3.50 -11.49
N LEU A 136 0.60 4.26 -11.72
CA LEU A 136 -0.35 4.70 -10.70
C LEU A 136 -1.68 3.94 -10.89
N ILE A 137 -1.95 2.97 -10.01
CA ILE A 137 -3.24 2.28 -9.94
C ILE A 137 -4.05 2.93 -8.81
N GLN A 138 -5.28 3.36 -9.09
CA GLN A 138 -6.19 3.91 -8.08
C GLN A 138 -7.61 3.34 -8.22
N GLY A 139 -8.33 3.24 -7.11
CA GLY A 139 -9.76 2.98 -7.13
C GLY A 139 -10.56 4.19 -7.65
N ASP A 140 -11.70 3.94 -8.28
CA ASP A 140 -12.68 4.99 -8.62
C ASP A 140 -13.54 5.43 -7.42
N ASP A 141 -13.59 4.61 -6.38
CA ASP A 141 -14.43 4.77 -5.19
C ASP A 141 -13.62 4.48 -3.92
N ASP A 142 -12.51 5.21 -3.74
CA ASP A 142 -11.65 5.15 -2.56
C ASP A 142 -12.11 6.17 -1.49
N PRO A 143 -12.64 5.75 -0.32
CA PRO A 143 -13.09 6.66 0.74
C PRO A 143 -11.96 7.14 1.66
N ALA A 144 -10.72 6.64 1.47
CA ALA A 144 -9.59 6.87 2.37
C ALA A 144 -8.58 7.91 1.83
N ILE A 145 -8.54 8.14 0.52
CA ILE A 145 -7.68 9.14 -0.13
C ILE A 145 -8.35 9.73 -1.38
N ASP A 146 -8.13 11.02 -1.62
CA ASP A 146 -8.62 11.68 -2.85
C ASP A 146 -7.94 11.13 -4.11
N ALA A 147 -8.67 11.09 -5.21
CA ALA A 147 -8.15 10.68 -6.51
C ALA A 147 -6.98 11.58 -6.97
N LEU A 148 -5.95 10.95 -7.53
CA LEU A 148 -4.76 11.63 -8.04
C LEU A 148 -4.81 11.67 -9.57
N ASP A 149 -4.58 12.84 -10.18
CA ASP A 149 -4.58 13.04 -11.63
C ASP A 149 -3.29 13.76 -12.11
N PRO A 150 -2.12 13.11 -12.03
CA PRO A 150 -0.88 13.61 -12.62
C PRO A 150 -0.99 13.68 -14.16
N GLU A 151 -0.50 14.78 -14.74
CA GLU A 151 -0.46 15.01 -16.20
C GLU A 151 0.89 14.61 -16.83
N GLU A 152 1.85 14.17 -16.00
CA GLU A 152 3.22 13.87 -16.38
C GLU A 152 3.33 12.64 -17.29
N GLY A 153 3.99 12.79 -18.44
CA GLY A 153 4.05 11.77 -19.50
C GLY A 153 4.76 10.45 -19.14
N HIS A 154 5.53 10.40 -18.05
CA HIS A 154 6.11 9.15 -17.52
C HIS A 154 5.19 8.42 -16.54
N VAL A 155 4.04 9.00 -16.19
CA VAL A 155 3.06 8.41 -15.27
C VAL A 155 1.93 7.75 -16.06
N THR A 156 1.88 6.42 -16.04
CA THR A 156 0.74 5.64 -16.53
C THR A 156 -0.31 5.55 -15.43
N ARG A 157 -1.45 6.23 -15.62
CA ARG A 157 -2.58 6.23 -14.69
C ARG A 157 -3.64 5.21 -15.10
N ILE A 158 -3.98 4.30 -14.20
CA ILE A 158 -5.05 3.31 -14.38
C ILE A 158 -6.03 3.41 -13.22
N VAL A 159 -7.32 3.49 -13.56
CA VAL A 159 -8.43 3.54 -12.59
C VAL A 159 -9.14 2.19 -12.61
N THR A 160 -9.41 1.62 -11.44
CA THR A 160 -10.10 0.33 -11.25
C THR A 160 -11.42 0.51 -10.49
N ASP A 161 -12.39 -0.37 -10.76
CA ASP A 161 -13.70 -0.44 -10.10
C ASP A 161 -13.56 -1.04 -8.67
N THR A 162 -12.85 -0.31 -7.81
CA THR A 162 -12.39 -0.73 -6.48
C THR A 162 -12.24 0.46 -5.53
N ALA A 163 -12.15 0.18 -4.22
CA ALA A 163 -11.66 1.14 -3.23
C ALA A 163 -10.14 1.00 -2.99
N HIS A 164 -9.65 1.61 -1.91
CA HIS A 164 -8.25 1.57 -1.43
C HIS A 164 -7.63 0.17 -1.44
N MET A 165 -8.37 -0.85 -0.97
CA MET A 165 -7.88 -2.23 -0.87
C MET A 165 -8.08 -3.04 -2.17
N GLY A 166 -7.97 -2.40 -3.35
CA GLY A 166 -8.17 -3.04 -4.66
C GLY A 166 -7.36 -4.33 -4.86
N VAL A 167 -6.13 -4.39 -4.34
CA VAL A 167 -5.28 -5.59 -4.34
C VAL A 167 -5.87 -6.79 -3.56
N LEU A 168 -6.74 -6.54 -2.59
CA LEU A 168 -7.45 -7.59 -1.84
C LEU A 168 -8.81 -7.92 -2.46
N THR A 169 -9.55 -6.92 -2.95
CA THR A 169 -10.92 -7.10 -3.45
C THR A 169 -10.97 -7.58 -4.91
N ASP A 170 -10.05 -7.13 -5.76
CA ASP A 170 -9.85 -7.64 -7.12
C ASP A 170 -8.35 -7.88 -7.42
N PRO A 171 -7.78 -8.95 -6.83
CA PRO A 171 -6.38 -9.33 -7.07
C PRO A 171 -6.11 -9.70 -8.54
N HIS A 172 -7.13 -10.09 -9.31
CA HIS A 172 -6.97 -10.53 -10.70
C HIS A 172 -6.76 -9.33 -11.63
N THR A 173 -7.61 -8.31 -11.53
CA THR A 173 -7.44 -7.06 -12.30
C THR A 173 -6.14 -6.38 -11.89
N PHE A 174 -5.83 -6.31 -10.59
CA PHE A 174 -4.58 -5.71 -10.11
C PHE A 174 -3.33 -6.42 -10.67
N ALA A 175 -3.27 -7.75 -10.57
CA ALA A 175 -2.13 -8.52 -11.09
C ALA A 175 -2.01 -8.44 -12.63
N GLY A 176 -3.15 -8.43 -13.34
CA GLY A 176 -3.18 -8.27 -14.80
C GLY A 176 -2.65 -6.91 -15.25
N ILE A 177 -3.02 -5.83 -14.56
CA ILE A 177 -2.51 -4.47 -14.82
C ILE A 177 -1.00 -4.41 -14.62
N VAL A 178 -0.49 -4.89 -13.47
CA VAL A 178 0.95 -4.88 -13.18
C VAL A 178 1.73 -5.70 -14.20
N HIS A 179 1.24 -6.90 -14.56
CA HIS A 179 1.91 -7.74 -15.55
C HIS A 179 1.94 -7.10 -16.94
N GLY A 180 0.81 -6.60 -17.44
CA GLY A 180 0.74 -5.95 -18.75
C GLY A 180 1.64 -4.73 -18.84
N TRP A 181 1.61 -3.86 -17.83
CA TRP A 181 2.46 -2.67 -17.80
C TRP A 181 3.95 -3.00 -17.74
N VAL A 182 4.37 -3.96 -16.91
CA VAL A 182 5.79 -4.39 -16.86
C VAL A 182 6.23 -5.02 -18.20
N ALA A 183 5.35 -5.76 -18.89
CA ALA A 183 5.66 -6.30 -20.21
C ALA A 183 5.86 -5.17 -21.24
N ASP A 184 4.94 -4.21 -21.30
CA ASP A 184 5.04 -3.04 -22.19
C ASP A 184 6.33 -2.24 -21.94
N GLU A 185 6.70 -1.96 -20.69
CA GLU A 185 7.91 -1.19 -20.37
C GLU A 185 9.22 -1.95 -20.66
N LEU A 186 9.21 -3.28 -20.55
CA LEU A 186 10.33 -4.12 -20.98
C LEU A 186 10.48 -4.11 -22.51
N GLU A 187 9.37 -4.10 -23.27
CA GLU A 187 9.40 -3.96 -24.73
C GLU A 187 9.87 -2.56 -25.18
N ARG A 188 9.47 -1.49 -24.46
CA ARG A 188 9.95 -0.11 -24.72
C ARG A 188 11.45 0.09 -24.45
N SER A 189 12.03 -0.73 -23.58
CA SER A 189 13.41 -0.62 -23.11
C SER A 189 14.43 -1.49 -23.91
N ALA A 190 13.98 -2.22 -24.93
CA ALA A 190 14.76 -3.20 -25.69
C ALA A 190 15.30 -2.68 -27.04
#